data_AF-A0A537MDG6-F1
#
_entry.id   AF-A0A537MDG6-F1
#
_cell.length_a   1.000
_cell.length_b   1.000
_cell.length_c   1.000
_cell.angle_alpha   90.00
_cell.angle_beta   90.00
_cell.angle_gamma   90.00
#
_symmetry.space_group_name_H-M   'P 1'
#
loop_
_entity.id
_entity.type
_entity.pdbx_description
1 polymer ?
#
loop_
_entity_poly.entity_id
_entity_poly.type
_entity_poly.pdbx_seq_one_letter_code
_entity_poly.pdbx_strand_id
1 'polypeptide(L)'
;MGKGKKRGIWTPQIRERFLAALRETGNARAAYRRIGHQNMFMRRRRSDPEFARDWAEAEKAADGKWSAATSAFAAARKRPCKLPKSAPDPDRLLRPMPKRKPEQREQVIRRTRGGRVQIALAPERNMTSEQEGEFLTLLRATGNFSQSALAIGFQPASLFQRMRRWPAFAQDCDSALKEASIQLDYRLAAHAHMLLKAPGAADEPEDDGTPFDPDKAMRILSFLDRRRGGGTTRGRRRKGPPERSFEEAVESVLAKIEAIERHEAMLAAGERGDEESG
;
A
#
# COMPACT_ATOMS: atom_id res chain seq x y z
N MET A 1 -28.19 34.80 -11.66
CA MET A 1 -29.15 33.91 -12.35
C MET A 1 -28.66 32.48 -12.28
N GLY A 2 -29.30 31.63 -11.48
CA GLY A 2 -28.90 30.22 -11.34
C GLY A 2 -29.28 29.43 -12.59
N LYS A 3 -28.29 28.88 -13.31
CA LYS A 3 -28.54 27.93 -14.40
C LYS A 3 -29.31 26.74 -13.83
N GLY A 4 -30.62 26.65 -14.13
CA GLY A 4 -31.44 25.51 -13.75
C GLY A 4 -30.80 24.24 -14.29
N LYS A 5 -30.35 23.35 -13.40
CA LYS A 5 -29.81 22.05 -13.79
C LYS A 5 -30.93 21.29 -14.51
N LYS A 6 -30.83 21.19 -15.84
CA LYS A 6 -31.74 20.37 -16.65
C LYS A 6 -31.84 19.00 -15.97
N ARG A 7 -33.07 18.57 -15.65
CA ARG A 7 -33.31 17.22 -15.11
C ARG A 7 -32.88 16.24 -16.20
N GLY A 8 -31.93 15.36 -15.89
CA GLY A 8 -31.47 14.36 -16.84
C GLY A 8 -32.64 13.44 -17.20
N ILE A 9 -32.89 13.27 -18.49
CA ILE A 9 -33.87 12.30 -18.98
C ILE A 9 -33.22 10.92 -18.90
N TRP A 10 -33.91 9.94 -18.34
CA TRP A 10 -33.42 8.56 -18.31
C TRP A 10 -33.50 7.97 -19.72
N THR A 11 -32.38 7.52 -20.26
CA THR A 11 -32.33 6.82 -21.55
C THR A 11 -31.52 5.52 -21.42
N PRO A 12 -31.78 4.51 -22.27
CA PRO A 12 -30.99 3.28 -22.31
C PRO A 12 -29.48 3.54 -22.51
N GLN A 13 -29.13 4.52 -23.34
CA GLN A 13 -27.72 4.88 -23.57
C GLN A 13 -27.05 5.43 -22.31
N ILE A 14 -27.77 6.19 -21.47
CA ILE A 14 -27.25 6.67 -20.19
C ILE A 14 -27.06 5.52 -19.21
N ARG A 15 -27.99 4.54 -19.18
CA ARG A 15 -27.84 3.29 -18.40
C ARG A 15 -26.57 2.56 -18.79
N GLU A 16 -26.36 2.31 -20.08
CA GLU A 16 -25.20 1.57 -20.58
C GLU A 16 -23.89 2.29 -20.28
N ARG A 17 -23.79 3.60 -20.55
CA ARG A 17 -22.59 4.40 -20.22
C ARG A 17 -22.29 4.37 -18.72
N PHE A 18 -23.33 4.37 -17.88
CA PHE A 18 -23.18 4.26 -16.44
C PHE A 18 -22.66 2.90 -16.00
N LEU A 19 -23.26 1.82 -16.49
CA LEU A 19 -22.82 0.46 -16.17
C LEU A 19 -21.40 0.20 -16.69
N ALA A 20 -21.04 0.72 -17.87
CA ALA A 20 -19.68 0.65 -18.39
C ALA A 20 -18.67 1.38 -17.47
N ALA A 21 -18.98 2.61 -17.05
CA ALA A 21 -18.13 3.36 -16.13
C ALA A 21 -18.05 2.69 -14.73
N LEU A 22 -19.11 2.01 -14.30
CA LEU A 22 -19.13 1.27 -13.05
C LEU A 22 -18.31 -0.02 -13.15
N ARG A 23 -18.36 -0.77 -14.26
CA ARG A 23 -17.47 -1.92 -14.52
C ARG A 23 -16.00 -1.51 -14.57
N GLU A 24 -15.72 -0.33 -15.10
CA GLU A 24 -14.36 0.21 -15.17
C GLU A 24 -13.83 0.56 -13.78
N THR A 25 -14.62 1.26 -12.96
CA THR A 25 -14.14 1.88 -11.71
C THR A 25 -14.56 1.18 -10.43
N GLY A 26 -15.62 0.37 -10.44
CA GLY A 26 -16.26 -0.17 -9.23
C GLY A 26 -16.83 0.89 -8.28
N ASN A 27 -16.86 2.17 -8.68
CA ASN A 27 -17.22 3.29 -7.83
C ASN A 27 -18.36 4.10 -8.42
N ALA A 28 -19.56 3.90 -7.88
CA ALA A 28 -20.77 4.61 -8.31
C ALA A 28 -20.60 6.14 -8.31
N ARG A 29 -19.92 6.72 -7.30
CA ARG A 29 -19.70 8.18 -7.22
C ARG A 29 -18.74 8.69 -8.29
N ALA A 30 -17.79 7.87 -8.73
CA ALA A 30 -16.92 8.22 -9.86
C ALA A 30 -17.71 8.17 -11.18
N ALA A 31 -18.52 7.11 -11.38
CA ALA A 31 -19.40 6.99 -12.54
C ALA A 31 -20.41 8.15 -12.63
N TYR A 32 -21.04 8.57 -11.52
CA TYR A 32 -21.93 9.73 -11.49
C TYR A 32 -21.21 11.04 -11.84
N ARG A 33 -19.96 11.21 -11.44
CA ARG A 33 -19.22 12.44 -11.78
C ARG A 33 -18.92 12.52 -13.27
N ARG A 34 -18.71 11.39 -13.93
CA ARG A 34 -18.49 11.31 -15.37
C ARG A 34 -19.75 11.59 -16.18
N ILE A 35 -20.91 11.16 -15.70
CA ILE A 35 -22.17 11.20 -16.47
C ILE A 35 -23.14 12.29 -16.00
N GLY A 36 -23.12 12.62 -14.70
CA GLY A 36 -24.07 13.52 -14.04
C GLY A 36 -25.19 12.78 -13.28
N HIS A 37 -26.15 13.55 -12.77
CA HIS A 37 -27.46 13.06 -12.29
C HIS A 37 -27.48 11.92 -11.24
N GLN A 38 -26.66 12.00 -10.18
CA GLN A 38 -26.60 11.00 -9.08
C GLN A 38 -27.98 10.52 -8.58
N ASN A 39 -28.91 11.44 -8.30
CA ASN A 39 -30.22 11.09 -7.73
C ASN A 39 -31.08 10.23 -8.66
N MET A 40 -30.90 10.38 -9.97
CA MET A 40 -31.65 9.62 -10.98
C MET A 40 -31.30 8.13 -10.90
N PHE A 41 -30.01 7.80 -10.89
CA PHE A 41 -29.53 6.42 -10.79
C PHE A 41 -29.94 5.74 -9.48
N MET A 42 -29.87 6.45 -8.35
CA MET A 42 -30.29 5.91 -7.06
C MET A 42 -31.79 5.63 -6.99
N ARG A 43 -32.62 6.54 -7.55
CA ARG A 43 -34.07 6.31 -7.65
C ARG A 43 -34.35 5.11 -8.55
N ARG A 44 -33.70 5.05 -9.72
CA ARG A 44 -33.90 3.94 -10.67
C ARG A 44 -33.51 2.60 -10.06
N ARG A 45 -32.38 2.52 -9.37
CA ARG A 45 -31.95 1.30 -8.67
C ARG A 45 -32.97 0.77 -7.66
N ARG A 46 -33.79 1.64 -7.04
CA ARG A 46 -34.84 1.22 -6.12
C ARG A 46 -36.11 0.75 -6.84
N SER A 47 -36.45 1.37 -7.96
CA SER A 47 -37.69 1.10 -8.70
C SER A 47 -37.56 0.00 -9.76
N ASP A 48 -36.34 -0.30 -10.22
CA ASP A 48 -36.07 -1.21 -11.34
C ASP A 48 -35.15 -2.37 -10.88
N PRO A 49 -35.71 -3.57 -10.63
CA PRO A 49 -34.95 -4.72 -10.17
C PRO A 49 -33.94 -5.27 -11.20
N GLU A 50 -34.18 -5.08 -12.49
CA GLU A 50 -33.24 -5.50 -13.53
C GLU A 50 -32.00 -4.61 -13.50
N PHE A 51 -32.20 -3.29 -13.45
CA PHE A 51 -31.09 -2.35 -13.32
C PHE A 51 -30.29 -2.56 -12.03
N ALA A 52 -30.95 -2.92 -10.92
CA ALA A 52 -30.27 -3.26 -9.67
C ALA A 52 -29.40 -4.52 -9.79
N ARG A 53 -29.82 -5.52 -10.57
CA ARG A 53 -29.04 -6.73 -10.85
C ARG A 53 -27.80 -6.41 -11.69
N ASP A 54 -27.98 -5.71 -12.80
CA ASP A 54 -26.85 -5.28 -13.66
C ASP A 54 -25.82 -4.44 -12.90
N TRP A 55 -26.31 -3.60 -11.99
CA TRP A 55 -25.44 -2.80 -11.12
C TRP A 55 -24.56 -3.68 -10.24
N ALA A 56 -25.17 -4.66 -9.58
CA ALA A 56 -24.46 -5.58 -8.69
C ALA A 56 -23.45 -6.42 -9.49
N GLU A 57 -23.83 -6.86 -10.69
CA GLU A 57 -22.93 -7.56 -11.61
C GLU A 57 -21.75 -6.68 -12.04
N ALA A 58 -22.02 -5.41 -12.38
CA ALA A 58 -20.98 -4.45 -12.73
C ALA A 58 -20.00 -4.18 -11.58
N GLU A 59 -20.51 -4.04 -10.35
CA GLU A 59 -19.68 -3.93 -9.15
C GLU A 59 -18.83 -5.19 -8.93
N LYS A 60 -19.40 -6.38 -9.11
CA LYS A 60 -18.69 -7.67 -8.97
C LYS A 60 -17.60 -7.83 -10.02
N ALA A 61 -17.87 -7.48 -11.27
CA ALA A 61 -16.90 -7.52 -12.35
C ALA A 61 -15.70 -6.58 -12.08
N ALA A 62 -15.98 -5.38 -11.58
CA ALA A 62 -14.93 -4.43 -11.19
C ALA A 62 -14.11 -4.95 -10.00
N ASP A 63 -14.76 -5.50 -8.97
CA ASP A 63 -14.08 -6.07 -7.80
C ASP A 63 -13.17 -7.23 -8.20
N GLY A 64 -13.63 -8.14 -9.06
CA GLY A 64 -12.81 -9.23 -9.62
C GLY A 64 -11.58 -8.70 -10.37
N LYS A 65 -11.77 -7.69 -11.23
CA LYS A 65 -10.67 -7.07 -11.98
C LYS A 65 -9.61 -6.43 -11.07
N TRP A 66 -10.03 -5.68 -10.05
CA TRP A 66 -9.11 -4.89 -9.23
C TRP A 66 -8.59 -5.62 -8.00
N SER A 67 -9.24 -6.70 -7.56
CA SER A 67 -8.73 -7.55 -6.47
C SER A 67 -7.46 -8.30 -6.84
N ALA A 68 -7.26 -8.61 -8.13
CA ALA A 68 -6.03 -9.17 -8.67
C ALA A 68 -4.91 -8.12 -8.89
N ALA A 69 -5.19 -6.83 -8.68
CA ALA A 69 -4.19 -5.80 -8.88
C ALA A 69 -3.09 -5.86 -7.83
N THR A 70 -1.84 -5.94 -8.28
CA THR A 70 -0.66 -5.99 -7.41
C THR A 70 -0.19 -4.60 -6.96
N SER A 71 -0.58 -3.56 -7.71
CA SER A 71 -0.25 -2.16 -7.46
C SER A 71 -1.43 -1.37 -6.90
N ALA A 72 -1.15 -0.30 -6.15
CA ALA A 72 -2.16 0.63 -5.65
C ALA A 72 -2.74 1.54 -6.74
N PHE A 73 -2.07 1.65 -7.88
CA PHE A 73 -2.46 2.55 -8.98
C PHE A 73 -3.10 1.75 -10.10
N ALA A 74 -4.21 2.28 -10.63
CA ALA A 74 -4.94 1.64 -11.73
C ALA A 74 -4.19 1.73 -13.07
N ALA A 75 -3.39 2.79 -13.25
CA ALA A 75 -2.53 2.96 -14.41
C ALA A 75 -1.09 2.53 -14.10
N ALA A 76 -0.38 2.03 -15.11
CA ALA A 76 1.06 1.80 -15.02
C ALA A 76 1.76 3.11 -14.64
N ARG A 77 2.80 3.01 -13.78
CA ARG A 77 3.57 4.17 -13.33
C ARG A 77 4.09 4.93 -14.56
N LYS A 78 3.80 6.24 -14.64
CA LYS A 78 4.48 7.09 -15.62
C LYS A 78 5.96 7.16 -15.23
N ARG A 79 6.83 7.17 -16.24
CA ARG A 79 8.31 7.12 -16.17
C ARG A 79 8.90 8.08 -15.12
N PRO A 80 10.11 7.78 -14.61
CA PRO A 80 10.65 8.40 -13.40
C PRO A 80 10.76 9.93 -13.51
N CYS A 81 10.42 10.59 -12.41
CA CYS A 81 10.72 11.99 -12.18
C CYS A 81 12.24 12.18 -12.15
N LYS A 82 12.75 13.27 -12.73
CA LYS A 82 14.18 13.60 -12.64
C LYS A 82 14.55 13.73 -11.16
N LEU A 83 15.62 13.07 -10.74
CA LEU A 83 16.16 13.25 -9.38
C LEU A 83 16.34 14.76 -9.13
N PRO A 84 15.88 15.27 -7.98
CA PRO A 84 16.21 16.63 -7.61
C PRO A 84 17.74 16.74 -7.53
N LYS A 85 18.31 17.75 -8.22
CA LYS A 85 19.76 17.98 -8.25
C LYS A 85 20.35 18.39 -6.89
N SER A 86 19.50 18.69 -5.92
CA SER A 86 19.88 19.15 -4.59
C SER A 86 19.15 18.35 -3.52
N ALA A 87 19.81 18.21 -2.36
CA ALA A 87 19.20 17.61 -1.19
C ALA A 87 17.89 18.34 -0.85
N PRO A 88 16.82 17.61 -0.50
CA PRO A 88 15.55 18.22 -0.12
C PRO A 88 15.75 19.10 1.10
N ASP A 89 15.30 20.35 1.00
CA ASP A 89 15.26 21.30 2.11
C ASP A 89 14.54 20.65 3.31
N PRO A 90 15.20 20.48 4.47
CA PRO A 90 14.58 19.88 5.65
C PRO A 90 13.35 20.64 6.13
N ASP A 91 13.27 21.96 5.90
CA ASP A 91 12.09 22.77 6.25
C ASP A 91 10.87 22.46 5.36
N ARG A 92 11.09 21.85 4.19
CA ARG A 92 10.02 21.41 3.31
C ARG A 92 9.16 20.31 3.94
N LEU A 93 9.69 19.57 4.92
CA LEU A 93 8.97 18.52 5.65
C LEU A 93 7.84 19.07 6.53
N LEU A 94 7.97 20.30 7.00
CA LEU A 94 7.00 20.92 7.90
C LEU A 94 5.98 21.77 7.14
N ARG A 95 6.23 22.09 5.87
CA ARG A 95 5.29 22.89 5.08
C ARG A 95 4.10 22.03 4.64
N PRO A 96 2.86 22.47 4.94
CA PRO A 96 1.69 21.81 4.41
C PRO A 96 1.73 21.86 2.88
N MET A 97 1.70 20.68 2.26
CA MET A 97 1.67 20.55 0.81
C MET A 97 0.50 21.36 0.22
N PRO A 98 0.70 22.07 -0.90
CA PRO A 98 -0.38 22.78 -1.55
C PRO A 98 -1.50 21.81 -1.93
N LYS A 99 -2.75 22.21 -1.68
CA LYS A 99 -3.93 21.38 -1.97
C LYS A 99 -4.01 21.13 -3.48
N ARG A 100 -3.97 19.85 -3.89
CA ARG A 100 -4.11 19.46 -5.30
C ARG A 100 -5.54 19.63 -5.78
N LYS A 101 -5.70 20.20 -6.99
CA LYS A 101 -7.00 20.30 -7.66
C LYS A 101 -7.57 18.89 -7.91
N PRO A 102 -8.89 18.69 -7.88
CA PRO A 102 -9.50 17.37 -8.10
C PRO A 102 -9.08 16.70 -9.41
N GLU A 103 -8.86 17.48 -10.46
CA GLU A 103 -8.44 17.03 -11.80
C GLU A 103 -7.01 16.46 -11.82
N GLN A 104 -6.17 16.88 -10.87
CA GLN A 104 -4.78 16.41 -10.72
C GLN A 104 -4.67 15.19 -9.81
N ARG A 105 -5.79 14.68 -9.27
CA ARG A 105 -5.76 13.54 -8.36
C ARG A 105 -5.73 12.26 -9.17
N GLU A 106 -4.72 11.44 -8.90
CA GLU A 106 -4.60 10.16 -9.53
C GLU A 106 -5.67 9.17 -9.06
N GLN A 107 -5.97 8.20 -9.91
CA GLN A 107 -6.87 7.10 -9.62
C GLN A 107 -6.13 6.03 -8.82
N VAL A 108 -6.62 5.75 -7.61
CA VAL A 108 -6.05 4.80 -6.65
C VAL A 108 -7.07 3.72 -6.34
N ILE A 109 -6.59 2.49 -6.29
CA ILE A 109 -7.35 1.32 -5.89
C ILE A 109 -7.54 1.34 -4.37
N ARG A 110 -8.78 1.29 -3.90
CA ARG A 110 -9.14 1.31 -2.48
C ARG A 110 -10.10 0.17 -2.17
N ARG A 111 -9.85 -0.49 -1.02
CA ARG A 111 -10.86 -1.36 -0.40
C ARG A 111 -11.83 -0.53 0.42
N THR A 112 -13.11 -0.77 0.23
CA THR A 112 -14.21 -0.23 1.04
C THR A 112 -14.27 -0.92 2.39
N ARG A 113 -15.07 -0.38 3.33
CA ARG A 113 -15.33 -1.03 4.62
C ARG A 113 -15.97 -2.43 4.45
N GLY A 114 -16.73 -2.63 3.37
CA GLY A 114 -17.32 -3.93 3.02
C GLY A 114 -16.39 -4.85 2.21
N GLY A 115 -15.08 -4.62 2.24
CA GLY A 115 -14.09 -5.48 1.56
C GLY A 115 -13.93 -5.25 0.06
N ARG A 116 -14.97 -4.73 -0.61
CA ARG A 116 -14.97 -4.50 -2.07
C ARG A 116 -13.89 -3.52 -2.52
N VAL A 117 -13.25 -3.83 -3.64
CA VAL A 117 -12.22 -3.03 -4.29
C VAL A 117 -12.86 -2.09 -5.31
N GLN A 118 -12.45 -0.82 -5.28
CA GLN A 118 -12.91 0.20 -6.22
C GLN A 118 -11.77 1.17 -6.54
N ILE A 119 -11.85 1.80 -7.71
CA ILE A 119 -11.04 2.96 -8.07
C ILE A 119 -11.68 4.22 -7.50
N ALA A 120 -10.87 5.01 -6.79
CA ALA A 120 -11.25 6.33 -6.31
C ALA A 120 -10.14 7.32 -6.61
N LEU A 121 -10.49 8.60 -6.67
CA LEU A 121 -9.47 9.65 -6.67
C LEU A 121 -8.71 9.61 -5.34
N ALA A 122 -7.38 9.71 -5.41
CA ALA A 122 -6.52 9.79 -4.26
C ALA A 122 -6.95 10.95 -3.33
N PRO A 123 -7.11 10.71 -2.02
CA PRO A 123 -7.10 11.78 -1.03
C PRO A 123 -5.88 12.69 -1.18
N GLU A 124 -5.99 13.96 -0.78
CA GLU A 124 -4.91 14.96 -0.91
C GLU A 124 -3.59 14.53 -0.24
N ARG A 125 -3.67 13.73 0.82
CA ARG A 125 -2.51 13.26 1.60
C ARG A 125 -1.99 11.89 1.17
N ASN A 126 -2.58 11.27 0.16
CA ASN A 126 -2.13 9.97 -0.31
C ASN A 126 -0.98 10.10 -1.31
N MET A 127 -0.03 9.18 -1.21
CA MET A 127 1.11 9.06 -2.12
C MET A 127 0.63 8.82 -3.55
N THR A 128 1.15 9.64 -4.47
CA THR A 128 0.93 9.51 -5.90
C THR A 128 2.00 8.66 -6.57
N SER A 129 1.74 8.23 -7.81
CA SER A 129 2.62 7.38 -8.60
C SER A 129 3.95 8.08 -8.88
N GLU A 130 3.91 9.39 -9.10
CA GLU A 130 5.10 10.24 -9.21
C GLU A 130 5.94 10.23 -7.92
N GLN A 131 5.32 10.44 -6.76
CA GLN A 131 6.00 10.41 -5.46
C GLN A 131 6.54 9.02 -5.14
N GLU A 132 5.84 7.97 -5.56
CA GLU A 132 6.32 6.59 -5.45
C GLU A 132 7.56 6.36 -6.32
N GLY A 133 7.56 6.88 -7.55
CA GLY A 133 8.72 6.86 -8.43
C GLY A 133 9.91 7.63 -7.84
N GLU A 134 9.67 8.84 -7.33
CA GLU A 134 10.69 9.66 -6.65
C GLU A 134 11.28 8.94 -5.45
N PHE A 135 10.43 8.36 -4.60
CA PHE A 135 10.87 7.57 -3.45
C PHE A 135 11.76 6.41 -3.85
N LEU A 136 11.34 5.60 -4.82
CA LEU A 136 12.12 4.44 -5.27
C LEU A 136 13.45 4.88 -5.90
N THR A 137 13.48 6.03 -6.56
CA THR A 137 14.71 6.57 -7.15
C THR A 137 15.69 7.04 -6.07
N LEU A 138 15.19 7.74 -5.04
CA LEU A 138 15.99 8.12 -3.87
C LEU A 138 16.45 6.90 -3.07
N LEU A 139 15.61 5.87 -2.98
CA LEU A 139 15.93 4.64 -2.28
C LEU A 139 17.07 3.88 -2.97
N ARG A 140 17.06 3.81 -4.31
CA ARG A 140 18.17 3.26 -5.11
C ARG A 140 19.46 4.04 -4.89
N ALA A 141 19.38 5.37 -4.92
CA ALA A 141 20.57 6.21 -4.80
C ALA A 141 21.21 6.20 -3.40
N THR A 142 20.39 6.10 -2.35
CA THR A 142 20.86 6.29 -0.97
C THR A 142 20.94 5.00 -0.15
N GLY A 143 20.17 3.97 -0.50
CA GLY A 143 19.99 2.77 0.34
C GLY A 143 19.30 3.03 1.69
N ASN A 144 18.95 4.29 2.01
CA ASN A 144 18.39 4.68 3.29
C ASN A 144 16.88 4.92 3.18
N PHE A 145 16.09 3.96 3.66
CA PHE A 145 14.64 3.99 3.61
C PHE A 145 14.03 5.19 4.33
N SER A 146 14.48 5.49 5.54
CA SER A 146 13.93 6.58 6.35
C SER A 146 14.24 7.94 5.72
N GLN A 147 15.48 8.14 5.26
CA GLN A 147 15.89 9.37 4.58
C GLN A 147 15.11 9.57 3.28
N SER A 148 14.94 8.51 2.48
CA SER A 148 14.17 8.56 1.22
C SER A 148 12.69 8.86 1.46
N ALA A 149 12.10 8.32 2.53
CA ALA A 149 10.71 8.57 2.91
C ALA A 149 10.50 10.04 3.32
N LEU A 150 11.39 10.55 4.17
CA LEU A 150 11.35 11.94 4.61
C LEU A 150 11.58 12.88 3.41
N ALA A 151 12.51 12.59 2.53
CA ALA A 151 12.77 13.40 1.33
C ALA A 151 11.51 13.68 0.48
N ILE A 152 10.57 12.72 0.38
CA ILE A 152 9.30 12.89 -0.35
C ILE A 152 8.13 13.39 0.53
N GLY A 153 8.39 13.72 1.79
CA GLY A 153 7.39 14.23 2.74
C GLY A 153 6.50 13.16 3.37
N PHE A 154 6.97 11.91 3.48
CA PHE A 154 6.23 10.82 4.10
C PHE A 154 6.92 10.27 5.35
N GLN A 155 6.11 9.92 6.34
CA GLN A 155 6.57 9.19 7.51
C GLN A 155 6.95 7.76 7.12
N PRO A 156 8.11 7.23 7.54
CA PRO A 156 8.54 5.86 7.20
C PRO A 156 7.50 4.79 7.60
N ALA A 157 6.82 4.98 8.73
CA ALA A 157 5.75 4.09 9.20
C ALA A 157 4.60 3.94 8.17
N SER A 158 4.23 5.04 7.49
CA SER A 158 3.19 5.04 6.46
C SER A 158 3.61 4.24 5.23
N LEU A 159 4.89 4.30 4.84
CA LEU A 159 5.42 3.49 3.74
C LEU A 159 5.50 2.01 4.11
N PHE A 160 5.88 1.66 5.35
CA PHE A 160 5.82 0.26 5.80
C PHE A 160 4.39 -0.29 5.84
N GLN A 161 3.39 0.55 6.17
CA GLN A 161 1.99 0.16 6.06
C GLN A 161 1.60 -0.05 4.59
N ARG A 162 2.09 0.80 3.70
CA ARG A 162 1.88 0.68 2.25
C ARG A 162 2.49 -0.61 1.70
N MET A 163 3.74 -0.94 2.05
CA MET A 163 4.40 -2.19 1.64
C MET A 163 3.60 -3.42 2.08
N ARG A 164 3.07 -3.43 3.31
CA ARG A 164 2.21 -4.53 3.80
C ARG A 164 0.90 -4.67 3.01
N ARG A 165 0.38 -3.56 2.50
CA ARG A 165 -0.88 -3.54 1.75
C ARG A 165 -0.69 -3.88 0.27
N TRP A 166 0.46 -3.56 -0.30
CA TRP A 166 0.71 -3.62 -1.74
C TRP A 166 2.01 -4.39 -2.05
N PRO A 167 1.90 -5.68 -2.39
CA PRO A 167 3.05 -6.54 -2.63
C PRO A 167 3.98 -6.04 -3.75
N ALA A 168 3.45 -5.47 -4.84
CA ALA A 168 4.31 -4.92 -5.90
C ALA A 168 5.21 -3.80 -5.38
N PHE A 169 4.66 -2.88 -4.57
CA PHE A 169 5.46 -1.80 -3.98
C PHE A 169 6.53 -2.34 -3.02
N ALA A 170 6.23 -3.41 -2.27
CA ALA A 170 7.23 -4.07 -1.43
C ALA A 170 8.37 -4.67 -2.27
N GLN A 171 8.04 -5.38 -3.36
CA GLN A 171 9.02 -5.93 -4.29
C GLN A 171 9.88 -4.84 -4.93
N ASP A 172 9.28 -3.72 -5.33
CA ASP A 172 10.01 -2.58 -5.87
C ASP A 172 10.97 -1.96 -4.86
N CYS A 173 10.56 -1.86 -3.60
CA CYS A 173 11.45 -1.40 -2.52
C CYS A 173 12.62 -2.37 -2.32
N ASP A 174 12.36 -3.68 -2.35
CA ASP A 174 13.42 -4.69 -2.19
C ASP A 174 14.40 -4.67 -3.38
N SER A 175 13.90 -4.52 -4.60
CA SER A 175 14.74 -4.35 -5.80
C SER A 175 15.58 -3.06 -5.71
N ALA A 176 14.97 -1.94 -5.32
CA ALA A 176 15.66 -0.67 -5.13
C ALA A 176 16.80 -0.77 -4.09
N LEU A 177 16.56 -1.48 -2.99
CA LEU A 177 17.57 -1.70 -1.96
C LEU A 177 18.70 -2.63 -2.42
N LYS A 178 18.42 -3.63 -3.27
CA LYS A 178 19.45 -4.48 -3.88
C LYS A 178 20.35 -3.65 -4.81
N GLU A 179 19.75 -2.84 -5.67
CA GLU A 179 20.48 -1.91 -6.55
C GLU A 179 21.34 -0.94 -5.72
N ALA A 180 20.79 -0.38 -4.64
CA ALA A 180 21.52 0.53 -3.75
C ALA A 180 22.74 -0.15 -3.09
N SER A 181 22.60 -1.40 -2.64
CA SER A 181 23.72 -2.16 -2.08
C SER A 181 24.84 -2.31 -3.10
N ILE A 182 24.52 -2.72 -4.33
CA ILE A 182 25.51 -2.87 -5.40
C ILE A 182 26.25 -1.54 -5.64
N GLN A 183 25.52 -0.43 -5.71
CA GLN A 183 26.12 0.90 -5.91
C GLN A 183 27.03 1.32 -4.75
N LEU A 184 26.62 1.06 -3.51
CA LEU A 184 27.42 1.38 -2.33
C LEU A 184 28.69 0.53 -2.27
N ASP A 185 28.62 -0.75 -2.63
CA ASP A 185 29.79 -1.64 -2.71
C ASP A 185 30.81 -1.11 -3.73
N TYR A 186 30.35 -0.71 -4.92
CA TYR A 186 31.21 -0.11 -5.95
C TYR A 186 31.86 1.20 -5.48
N ARG A 187 31.09 2.12 -4.86
CA ARG A 187 31.64 3.39 -4.35
C ARG A 187 32.65 3.16 -3.22
N LEU A 188 32.40 2.18 -2.34
CA LEU A 188 33.32 1.83 -1.26
C LEU A 188 34.63 1.25 -1.80
N ALA A 189 34.56 0.37 -2.81
CA ALA A 189 35.73 -0.18 -3.48
C ALA A 189 36.54 0.91 -4.20
N ALA A 190 35.87 1.82 -4.91
CA ALA A 190 36.51 2.97 -5.56
C ALA A 190 37.21 3.88 -4.55
N HIS A 191 36.56 4.19 -3.43
CA HIS A 191 37.14 4.97 -2.35
C HIS A 191 38.39 4.28 -1.75
N ALA A 192 38.33 2.97 -1.51
CA ALA A 192 39.50 2.21 -1.04
C ALA A 192 40.66 2.24 -2.05
N HIS A 193 40.37 2.15 -3.35
CA HIS A 193 41.38 2.26 -4.40
C HIS A 193 42.05 3.64 -4.40
N MET A 194 41.27 4.72 -4.25
CA MET A 194 41.81 6.09 -4.16
C MET A 194 42.76 6.27 -2.97
N LEU A 195 42.51 5.64 -1.83
CA LEU A 195 43.40 5.69 -0.66
C LEU A 195 44.71 4.91 -0.84
N LEU A 196 44.72 3.88 -1.68
CA LEU A 196 45.90 3.05 -1.96
C LEU A 196 46.74 3.60 -3.12
N LYS A 197 46.19 4.52 -3.91
CA LYS A 197 46.87 5.14 -5.05
C LYS A 197 48.09 5.93 -4.58
N ALA A 198 49.23 5.72 -5.24
CA ALA A 198 50.47 6.41 -4.90
C ALA A 198 50.31 7.94 -5.07
N PRO A 199 50.89 8.76 -4.17
CA PRO A 199 50.83 10.21 -4.30
C PRO A 199 51.49 10.64 -5.62
N GLY A 200 50.72 11.30 -6.49
CA GLY A 200 51.20 11.83 -7.79
C GLY A 200 50.65 11.14 -9.05
N ALA A 201 49.87 10.07 -8.91
CA ALA A 201 49.18 9.48 -10.05
C ALA A 201 47.96 10.34 -10.45
N ALA A 202 47.92 10.81 -11.70
CA ALA A 202 46.89 11.72 -12.22
C ALA A 202 45.46 11.22 -11.92
N ASP A 203 44.60 12.10 -11.42
CA ASP A 203 43.21 11.79 -11.13
C ASP A 203 42.38 11.83 -12.42
N GLU A 204 41.54 10.81 -12.63
CA GLU A 204 40.45 10.89 -13.58
C GLU A 204 39.21 11.42 -12.83
N PRO A 205 38.76 12.66 -13.12
CA PRO A 205 37.62 13.22 -12.42
C PRO A 205 36.32 12.78 -13.09
N GLU A 206 35.65 11.78 -12.51
CA GLU A 206 34.22 11.54 -12.75
C GLU A 206 33.46 11.30 -11.44
N ASP A 207 33.76 12.08 -10.40
CA ASP A 207 32.87 12.14 -9.24
C ASP A 207 32.00 13.40 -9.33
N ASP A 208 30.72 13.26 -9.02
CA ASP A 208 29.69 14.29 -9.13
C ASP A 208 29.82 15.40 -8.07
N GLY A 209 30.93 15.40 -7.32
CA GLY A 209 31.22 16.32 -6.23
C GLY A 209 30.44 16.03 -4.95
N THR A 210 29.66 14.95 -4.88
CA THR A 210 28.94 14.59 -3.65
C THR A 210 29.91 13.94 -2.67
N PRO A 211 30.11 14.49 -1.45
CA PRO A 211 30.97 13.88 -0.46
C PRO A 211 30.49 12.45 -0.12
N PHE A 212 31.35 11.45 -0.38
CA PHE A 212 31.10 10.07 -0.01
C PHE A 212 31.57 9.81 1.42
N ASP A 213 30.68 9.30 2.26
CA ASP A 213 30.96 8.92 3.65
C ASP A 213 31.05 7.38 3.74
N PRO A 214 32.27 6.79 3.79
CA PRO A 214 32.45 5.34 3.79
C PRO A 214 31.88 4.68 5.05
N ASP A 215 31.93 5.35 6.21
CA ASP A 215 31.39 4.80 7.46
C ASP A 215 29.87 4.68 7.39
N LYS A 216 29.20 5.69 6.84
CA LYS A 216 27.76 5.65 6.60
C LYS A 216 27.39 4.57 5.59
N ALA A 217 28.17 4.40 4.52
CA ALA A 217 27.97 3.34 3.53
C ALA A 217 28.07 1.95 4.17
N MET A 218 29.13 1.67 4.95
CA MET A 218 29.30 0.40 5.66
C MET A 218 28.15 0.11 6.64
N ARG A 219 27.68 1.13 7.38
CA ARG A 219 26.49 0.99 8.25
C ARG A 219 25.24 0.60 7.46
N ILE A 220 25.01 1.22 6.30
CA ILE A 220 23.88 0.89 5.43
C ILE A 220 24.00 -0.53 4.89
N LEU A 221 25.17 -0.94 4.39
CA LEU A 221 25.42 -2.29 3.89
C LEU A 221 25.20 -3.35 4.97
N SER A 222 25.76 -3.15 6.17
CA SER A 222 25.55 -4.08 7.29
C SER A 222 24.08 -4.22 7.68
N PHE A 223 23.29 -3.16 7.56
CA PHE A 223 21.85 -3.21 7.77
C PHE A 223 21.13 -4.00 6.67
N LEU A 224 21.53 -3.82 5.40
CA LEU A 224 20.96 -4.55 4.26
C LEU A 224 21.29 -6.04 4.32
N ASP A 225 22.49 -6.42 4.73
CA ASP A 225 22.89 -7.83 4.88
C ASP A 225 22.15 -8.52 6.02
N ARG A 226 21.99 -7.84 7.18
CA ARG A 226 21.13 -8.35 8.26
C ARG A 226 19.70 -8.59 7.78
N ARG A 227 19.15 -7.69 6.96
CA ARG A 227 17.82 -7.86 6.37
C ARG A 227 17.76 -9.03 5.39
N ARG A 228 18.79 -9.23 4.55
CA ARG A 228 18.89 -10.38 3.62
C ARG A 228 18.96 -11.71 4.38
N GLY A 229 19.70 -11.75 5.48
CA GLY A 229 19.80 -12.92 6.35
C GLY A 229 18.55 -13.23 7.18
N GLY A 230 17.40 -12.61 6.88
CA GLY A 230 16.15 -12.79 7.65
C GLY A 230 16.16 -12.13 9.03
N GLY A 231 17.26 -11.46 9.40
CA GLY A 231 17.43 -10.67 10.61
C GLY A 231 16.68 -9.35 10.51
N THR A 232 15.35 -9.39 10.38
CA THR A 232 14.58 -8.15 10.56
C THR A 232 14.66 -7.74 12.02
N THR A 233 15.00 -6.48 12.27
CA THR A 233 15.02 -5.85 13.60
C THR A 233 13.65 -5.79 14.30
N ARG A 234 12.61 -6.39 13.71
CA ARG A 234 11.28 -6.52 14.32
C ARG A 234 11.29 -7.60 15.39
N GLY A 235 11.90 -7.22 16.51
CA GLY A 235 11.93 -7.98 17.74
C GLY A 235 12.88 -9.18 17.63
N ARG A 236 13.63 -9.51 18.68
CA ARG A 236 13.03 -10.41 19.67
C ARG A 236 11.54 -10.56 19.36
N ARG A 237 11.17 -11.56 18.53
CA ARG A 237 9.93 -12.28 18.81
C ARG A 237 9.92 -12.28 20.34
N ARG A 238 8.98 -11.60 21.00
CA ARG A 238 8.57 -12.10 22.33
C ARG A 238 8.45 -13.57 22.00
N LYS A 239 9.39 -14.40 22.48
CA LYS A 239 9.28 -15.84 22.28
C LYS A 239 7.84 -16.02 22.70
N GLY A 240 6.97 -16.33 21.75
CA GLY A 240 5.67 -16.81 22.14
C GLY A 240 5.96 -17.94 23.12
N PRO A 241 4.98 -18.34 23.93
CA PRO A 241 5.02 -19.71 24.43
C PRO A 241 5.53 -20.59 23.27
N PRO A 242 6.61 -21.37 23.48
CA PRO A 242 7.29 -22.09 22.40
C PRO A 242 6.25 -22.69 21.47
N GLU A 243 6.50 -22.60 20.15
CA GLU A 243 5.59 -23.19 19.17
C GLU A 243 5.34 -24.63 19.62
N ARG A 244 4.11 -24.87 20.12
CA ARG A 244 3.74 -26.15 20.72
C ARG A 244 3.99 -27.21 19.67
N SER A 245 4.53 -28.35 20.08
CA SER A 245 4.65 -29.48 19.15
C SER A 245 3.25 -29.82 18.60
N PHE A 246 3.20 -30.49 17.45
CA PHE A 246 1.91 -30.95 16.90
C PHE A 246 1.14 -31.78 17.94
N GLU A 247 1.85 -32.59 18.73
CA GLU A 247 1.30 -33.40 19.81
C GLU A 247 0.73 -32.53 20.94
N GLU A 248 1.47 -31.53 21.43
CA GLU A 248 0.99 -30.59 22.46
C GLU A 248 -0.20 -29.74 21.96
N ALA A 249 -0.27 -29.46 20.66
CA ALA A 249 -1.40 -28.77 20.05
C ALA A 249 -2.64 -29.67 20.03
N VAL A 250 -2.48 -30.95 19.68
CA VAL A 250 -3.55 -31.96 19.70
C VAL A 250 -4.04 -32.18 21.13
N GLU A 251 -3.15 -32.37 22.10
CA GLU A 251 -3.51 -32.48 23.52
C GLU A 251 -4.26 -31.25 24.02
N SER A 252 -3.81 -30.05 23.65
CA SER A 252 -4.52 -28.82 24.02
C SER A 252 -5.90 -28.68 23.38
N VAL A 253 -6.15 -29.30 22.23
CA VAL A 253 -7.48 -29.32 21.59
C VAL A 253 -8.36 -30.36 22.29
N LEU A 254 -7.84 -31.57 22.54
CA LEU A 254 -8.58 -32.62 23.25
C LEU A 254 -8.98 -32.18 24.66
N ALA A 255 -8.08 -31.55 25.41
CA ALA A 255 -8.39 -31.01 26.73
C ALA A 255 -9.49 -29.94 26.71
N LYS A 256 -9.59 -29.15 25.62
CA LYS A 256 -10.66 -28.17 25.46
C LYS A 256 -11.99 -28.82 25.13
N ILE A 257 -11.98 -29.90 24.33
CA ILE A 257 -13.19 -30.67 24.01
C ILE A 257 -13.73 -31.31 25.29
N GLU A 258 -12.87 -31.97 26.07
CA GLU A 258 -13.27 -32.61 27.33
C GLU A 258 -13.81 -31.60 28.36
N ALA A 259 -13.23 -30.40 28.41
CA ALA A 259 -13.74 -29.33 29.27
C ALA A 259 -15.14 -28.84 28.85
N ILE A 260 -15.43 -28.81 27.54
CA ILE A 260 -16.75 -28.46 27.02
C ILE A 260 -17.76 -29.56 27.38
N GLU A 261 -17.39 -30.82 27.17
CA GLU A 261 -18.25 -31.97 27.51
C GLU A 261 -18.58 -32.01 29.02
N ARG A 262 -17.59 -31.77 29.88
CA ARG A 262 -17.81 -31.68 31.33
C ARG A 262 -18.75 -30.53 31.70
N HIS A 263 -18.64 -29.39 31.03
CA HIS A 263 -19.51 -28.25 31.25
C HIS A 263 -20.95 -28.55 30.80
N GLU A 264 -21.14 -29.18 29.64
CA GLU A 264 -22.44 -29.61 29.14
C GLU A 264 -23.11 -30.64 30.07
N ALA A 265 -22.35 -31.61 30.59
CA ALA A 265 -22.84 -32.58 31.56
C ALA A 265 -23.31 -31.92 32.87
N MET A 266 -22.57 -30.90 33.35
CA MET A 266 -22.98 -30.14 34.53
C MET A 266 -24.28 -29.35 34.29
N LEU A 267 -24.44 -28.73 33.11
CA LEU A 267 -25.68 -28.03 32.76
C LEU A 267 -26.87 -28.99 32.67
N ALA A 268 -26.70 -30.14 32.02
CA ALA A 268 -27.75 -31.14 31.89
C ALA A 268 -28.16 -31.77 33.23
N ALA A 269 -27.22 -31.88 34.19
CA ALA A 269 -27.51 -32.34 35.54
C ALA A 269 -28.26 -31.29 36.37
N GLY A 270 -27.95 -30.00 36.18
CA GLY A 270 -28.68 -28.89 36.81
C GLY A 270 -30.13 -28.81 36.34
N GLU A 271 -30.37 -28.92 35.03
CA GLU A 271 -31.73 -28.85 34.46
C GLU A 271 -32.65 -29.97 34.97
N ARG A 272 -32.13 -31.18 35.24
CA ARG A 272 -32.92 -32.27 35.82
C ARG A 272 -33.27 -32.06 37.29
N GLY A 273 -32.42 -31.39 38.06
CA GLY A 273 -32.68 -31.10 39.47
C GLY A 273 -33.80 -30.08 39.69
N ASP A 274 -33.98 -29.17 38.73
CA ASP A 274 -35.02 -28.14 38.77
C ASP A 274 -36.41 -28.70 38.38
N GLU A 275 -36.48 -29.77 37.56
CA GLU A 275 -37.73 -30.44 37.18
C GLU A 275 -38.33 -31.33 38.30
N GLU A 276 -37.51 -31.89 39.19
CA GLU A 276 -37.99 -32.73 40.31
C GLU A 276 -38.44 -31.89 41.54
N SER A 277 -38.20 -30.58 41.53
CA SER A 277 -38.47 -29.67 42.66
C SER A 277 -39.70 -28.77 42.50
N GLY A 278 -40.45 -28.90 41.40
CA GLY A 278 -41.70 -28.16 41.11
C GLY A 278 -42.94 -29.03 41.13
#